data_AF-A0A845QLC7-F1
#
_entry.id   AF-A0A845QLC7-F1
#
_cell.length_a   1.000
_cell.length_b   1.000
_cell.length_c   1.000
_cell.angle_alpha   90.00
_cell.angle_beta   90.00
_cell.angle_gamma   90.00
#
_symmetry.space_group_name_H-M   'P 1'
#
loop_
_entity.id
_entity.type
_entity.pdbx_description
1 polymer ?
#
loop_
_entity_poly.entity_id
_entity_poly.type
_entity_poly.pdbx_seq_one_letter_code
_entity_poly.pdbx_strand_id
1 'polypeptide(L)'
;MSETAKRGRKRIEIDQENFESLCALQCTLAEISGFFGCSADTVERWCKRTYKMNFADIFAQKRAPGQISLRRSQFKLAEKNASMGIWLGKQYLGQADSVTEREQITEDDGFLDALKGTAATEWEDYTPPKAPSRAISSAEQLKKAKEEQQLRQQIRQEILQELQPEPEPDPEQEKLDEIYNKYGAIAKAVKNDVG
;
A
#
# COMPACT_ATOMS: atom_id res chain seq x y z
N MET A 1 -58.72 0.66 -32.75
CA MET A 1 -57.50 0.09 -32.13
C MET A 1 -56.92 1.16 -31.24
N SER A 2 -57.21 1.14 -29.94
CA SER A 2 -56.74 2.16 -29.00
C SER A 2 -55.33 1.81 -28.55
N GLU A 3 -54.35 2.59 -29.00
CA GLU A 3 -52.95 2.47 -28.64
C GLU A 3 -52.75 2.88 -27.17
N THR A 4 -52.52 1.89 -26.30
CA THR A 4 -52.19 2.14 -24.88
C THR A 4 -50.78 2.72 -24.80
N ALA A 5 -50.68 4.05 -24.73
CA ALA A 5 -49.44 4.74 -24.40
C ALA A 5 -48.91 4.25 -23.05
N LYS A 6 -47.70 3.69 -23.05
CA LYS A 6 -47.00 3.16 -21.87
C LYS A 6 -46.66 4.33 -20.92
N ARG A 7 -47.59 4.69 -20.04
CA ARG A 7 -47.46 5.77 -19.05
C ARG A 7 -46.51 5.37 -17.92
N GLY A 8 -45.20 5.51 -18.16
CA GLY A 8 -44.20 5.40 -17.11
C GLY A 8 -44.29 6.56 -16.13
N ARG A 9 -44.01 6.31 -14.83
CA ARG A 9 -43.86 7.35 -13.80
C ARG A 9 -42.84 8.39 -14.27
N LYS A 10 -43.15 9.68 -14.10
CA LYS A 10 -42.24 10.79 -14.43
C LYS A 10 -40.89 10.54 -13.76
N ARG A 11 -39.81 10.64 -14.54
CA ARG A 11 -38.44 10.43 -14.04
C ARG A 11 -38.11 11.53 -13.04
N ILE A 12 -37.41 11.15 -11.98
CA ILE A 12 -36.84 12.10 -11.03
C ILE A 12 -35.66 12.77 -11.72
N GLU A 13 -35.64 14.09 -11.68
CA GLU A 13 -34.56 14.91 -12.21
C GLU A 13 -33.52 15.08 -11.11
N ILE A 14 -32.34 14.53 -11.34
CA ILE A 14 -31.18 14.66 -10.45
C ILE A 14 -30.33 15.77 -11.03
N ASP A 15 -30.16 16.84 -10.26
CA ASP A 15 -29.28 17.93 -10.60
C ASP A 15 -27.81 17.48 -10.52
N GLN A 16 -27.06 17.79 -11.57
CA GLN A 16 -25.69 17.30 -11.74
C GLN A 16 -24.74 17.95 -10.73
N GLU A 17 -24.85 19.27 -10.52
CA GLU A 17 -23.96 20.01 -9.63
C GLU A 17 -24.14 19.57 -8.17
N ASN A 18 -25.38 19.38 -7.73
CA ASN A 18 -25.68 18.83 -6.41
C ASN A 18 -25.12 17.41 -6.24
N PHE A 19 -25.27 16.54 -7.25
CA PHE A 19 -24.70 15.20 -7.19
C PHE A 19 -23.17 15.22 -7.04
N GLU A 20 -22.49 16.03 -7.84
CA GLU A 20 -21.03 16.15 -7.79
C GLU A 20 -20.56 16.75 -6.45
N SER A 21 -21.29 17.72 -5.92
CA SER A 21 -21.03 18.32 -4.60
C SER A 21 -21.19 17.30 -3.47
N LEU A 22 -22.23 16.46 -3.51
CA LEU A 22 -22.42 15.38 -2.53
C LEU A 22 -21.32 14.31 -2.62
N CYS A 23 -20.86 14.00 -3.84
CA CYS A 23 -19.71 13.11 -4.03
C CYS A 23 -18.44 13.71 -3.41
N ALA A 24 -18.21 15.02 -3.58
CA ALA A 24 -17.09 15.73 -2.96
C ALA A 24 -17.20 15.76 -1.42
N LEU A 25 -18.41 15.76 -0.86
CA LEU A 25 -18.64 15.56 0.58
C LEU A 25 -18.48 14.11 1.03
N GLN A 26 -18.19 13.19 0.11
CA GLN A 26 -18.02 11.76 0.34
C GLN A 26 -19.29 11.07 0.86
N CYS A 27 -20.47 11.60 0.53
CA CYS A 27 -21.75 10.96 0.86
C CYS A 27 -21.88 9.60 0.15
N THR A 28 -22.38 8.61 0.87
CA THR A 28 -22.70 7.27 0.35
C THR A 28 -23.87 7.31 -0.62
N LEU A 29 -24.04 6.25 -1.41
CA LEU A 29 -25.18 6.12 -2.32
C LEU A 29 -26.54 6.25 -1.59
N ALA A 30 -26.63 5.72 -0.37
CA ALA A 30 -27.85 5.80 0.44
C ALA A 30 -28.17 7.26 0.81
N GLU A 31 -27.18 8.02 1.27
CA GLU A 31 -27.34 9.44 1.62
C GLU A 31 -27.69 10.30 0.39
N ILE A 32 -27.02 10.06 -0.74
CA ILE A 32 -27.32 10.73 -2.02
C ILE A 32 -28.75 10.41 -2.45
N SER A 33 -29.17 9.15 -2.36
CA SER A 33 -30.52 8.74 -2.74
C SER A 33 -31.58 9.36 -1.83
N GLY A 34 -31.31 9.48 -0.53
CA GLY A 34 -32.15 10.16 0.45
C GLY A 34 -32.27 11.66 0.17
N PHE A 35 -31.18 12.33 -0.19
CA PHE A 35 -31.18 13.74 -0.57
C PHE A 35 -32.09 14.02 -1.77
N PHE A 36 -32.03 13.17 -2.79
CA PHE A 36 -32.88 13.30 -3.99
C PHE A 36 -34.29 12.68 -3.84
N GLY A 37 -34.61 12.09 -2.67
CA GLY A 37 -35.90 11.44 -2.44
C GLY A 37 -36.19 10.28 -3.41
N CYS A 38 -35.16 9.53 -3.80
CA CYS A 38 -35.24 8.44 -4.76
C CYS A 38 -34.56 7.16 -4.25
N SER A 39 -34.78 6.03 -4.93
CA SER A 39 -34.08 4.78 -4.65
C SER A 39 -32.65 4.80 -5.18
N ALA A 40 -31.73 4.07 -4.52
CA ALA A 40 -30.35 3.88 -4.97
C ALA A 40 -30.22 3.49 -6.45
N ASP A 41 -31.03 2.53 -6.93
CA ASP A 41 -31.02 2.13 -8.34
C ASP A 41 -31.33 3.28 -9.32
N THR A 42 -32.13 4.27 -8.90
CA THR A 42 -32.47 5.41 -9.76
C THR A 42 -31.25 6.29 -9.97
N VAL A 43 -30.45 6.48 -8.93
CA VAL A 43 -29.17 7.21 -8.99
C VAL A 43 -28.20 6.45 -9.89
N GLU A 44 -28.05 5.13 -9.74
CA GLU A 44 -27.15 4.34 -10.59
C GLU A 44 -27.55 4.36 -12.08
N ARG A 45 -28.85 4.21 -12.37
CA ARG A 45 -29.37 4.33 -13.74
C ARG A 45 -29.17 5.73 -14.30
N TRP A 46 -29.28 6.76 -13.45
CA TRP A 46 -28.98 8.14 -13.84
C TRP A 46 -27.49 8.30 -14.15
N CYS A 47 -26.57 7.79 -13.32
CA CYS A 47 -25.13 7.83 -13.60
C CYS A 47 -24.77 7.19 -14.95
N LYS A 48 -25.32 6.01 -15.25
CA LYS A 48 -25.13 5.33 -16.53
C LYS A 48 -25.65 6.14 -17.72
N ARG A 49 -26.73 6.89 -17.55
CA ARG A 49 -27.31 7.71 -18.62
C ARG A 49 -26.51 8.99 -18.86
N THR A 50 -26.14 9.68 -17.79
CA THR A 50 -25.50 11.00 -17.80
C THR A 50 -24.00 10.89 -18.10
N TYR A 51 -23.29 10.01 -17.38
CA TYR A 51 -21.82 9.89 -17.47
C TYR A 51 -21.34 8.67 -18.25
N LYS A 52 -22.24 7.77 -18.65
CA LYS A 52 -21.90 6.47 -19.29
C LYS A 52 -21.00 5.57 -18.44
N MET A 53 -21.02 5.76 -17.13
CA MET A 53 -20.20 5.02 -16.16
C MET A 53 -21.07 4.49 -15.01
N ASN A 54 -20.54 3.52 -14.27
CA ASN A 54 -21.19 3.05 -13.04
C ASN A 54 -21.02 4.08 -11.92
N PHE A 55 -21.86 3.98 -10.88
CA PHE A 55 -21.79 4.87 -9.72
C PHE A 55 -20.42 4.82 -9.05
N ALA A 56 -19.82 3.63 -8.88
CA ALA A 56 -18.52 3.47 -8.24
C ALA A 56 -17.41 4.27 -8.95
N ASP A 57 -17.38 4.24 -10.28
CA ASP A 57 -16.34 4.90 -11.08
C ASP A 57 -16.48 6.41 -11.03
N ILE A 58 -17.70 6.93 -11.21
CA ILE A 58 -17.94 8.38 -11.15
C ILE A 58 -17.77 8.91 -9.73
N PHE A 59 -18.17 8.14 -8.72
CA PHE A 59 -17.99 8.49 -7.32
C PHE A 59 -16.51 8.59 -6.96
N ALA A 60 -15.68 7.64 -7.42
CA ALA A 60 -14.23 7.68 -7.22
C ALA A 60 -13.59 8.94 -7.85
N GLN A 61 -14.05 9.34 -9.03
CA GLN A 61 -13.57 10.56 -9.68
C GLN A 61 -14.04 11.83 -8.94
N LYS A 62 -15.33 11.92 -8.62
CA LYS A 62 -15.94 13.14 -8.06
C LYS A 62 -15.69 13.33 -6.56
N ARG A 63 -15.25 12.29 -5.83
CA ARG A 63 -14.85 12.42 -4.41
C ARG A 63 -13.43 12.98 -4.19
N ALA A 64 -12.61 13.07 -5.24
CA ALA A 64 -11.23 13.52 -5.13
C ALA A 64 -11.07 14.91 -4.46
N PRO A 65 -11.88 15.93 -4.77
CA PRO A 65 -11.83 17.22 -4.07
C PRO A 65 -12.07 17.11 -2.56
N GLY A 66 -12.97 16.21 -2.16
CA GLY A 66 -13.23 15.89 -0.76
C GLY A 66 -12.02 15.34 -0.03
N GLN A 67 -11.30 14.42 -0.67
CA GLN A 67 -10.07 13.88 -0.09
C GLN A 67 -8.99 14.95 0.03
N ILE A 68 -8.87 15.88 -0.92
CA ILE A 68 -7.93 17.00 -0.83
C ILE A 68 -8.30 17.92 0.34
N SER A 69 -9.58 18.19 0.55
CA SER A 69 -10.06 18.96 1.71
C SER A 69 -9.74 18.27 3.04
N LEU A 70 -9.98 16.96 3.11
CA LEU A 70 -9.67 16.15 4.29
C LEU A 70 -8.18 16.16 4.60
N ARG A 71 -7.31 15.94 3.60
CA ARG A 71 -5.85 15.97 3.77
C ARG A 71 -5.39 17.33 4.31
N ARG A 72 -5.85 18.43 3.73
CA ARG A 72 -5.54 19.79 4.23
C ARG A 72 -5.92 19.95 5.71
N SER A 73 -7.10 19.46 6.08
CA SER A 73 -7.57 19.51 7.47
C SER A 73 -6.73 18.64 8.40
N GLN A 74 -6.31 17.46 7.96
CA GLN A 74 -5.41 16.58 8.70
C GLN A 74 -4.03 17.21 8.91
N PHE A 75 -3.44 17.83 7.88
CA PHE A 75 -2.16 18.55 8.01
C PHE A 75 -2.27 19.71 9.01
N LYS A 76 -3.34 20.52 8.92
CA LYS A 76 -3.59 21.60 9.87
C LYS A 76 -3.79 21.09 11.30
N LEU A 77 -4.46 19.95 11.47
CA LEU A 77 -4.66 19.33 12.78
C LEU A 77 -3.33 18.82 13.38
N ALA A 78 -2.44 18.31 12.54
CA ALA A 78 -1.13 17.82 12.96
C ALA A 78 -0.24 18.89 13.60
N GLU A 79 -0.44 20.17 13.26
CA GLU A 79 0.27 21.30 13.90
C GLU A 79 -0.01 21.39 15.41
N LYS A 80 -1.18 20.90 15.86
CA LYS A 80 -1.62 21.00 17.26
C LYS A 80 -1.75 19.64 17.96
N ASN A 81 -1.89 18.57 17.19
CA ASN A 81 -2.15 17.23 17.71
C ASN A 81 -1.00 16.29 17.35
N ALA A 82 -0.20 15.90 18.36
CA ALA A 82 0.94 15.02 18.20
C ALA A 82 0.55 13.66 17.59
N SER A 83 -0.58 13.08 17.98
CA SER A 83 -1.05 11.79 17.43
C SER A 83 -1.30 11.86 15.92
N MET A 84 -1.87 12.96 15.43
CA MET A 84 -2.06 13.16 13.99
C MET A 84 -0.72 13.36 13.27
N GLY A 85 0.22 14.09 13.89
CA GLY A 85 1.59 14.21 13.39
C GLY A 85 2.32 12.87 13.28
N ILE A 86 2.22 12.02 14.31
CA ILE A 86 2.77 10.66 14.33
C ILE A 86 2.10 9.82 13.23
N TRP A 87 0.78 9.88 13.09
CA TRP A 87 0.07 9.12 12.07
C TRP A 87 0.52 9.51 10.65
N LEU A 88 0.60 10.82 10.34
CA LEU A 88 1.12 11.30 9.06
C LEU A 88 2.60 10.93 8.87
N GLY A 89 3.40 11.00 9.93
CA GLY A 89 4.79 10.53 9.96
C GLY A 89 4.93 9.07 9.51
N LYS A 90 4.08 8.20 10.04
CA LYS A 90 4.03 6.79 9.66
C LYS A 90 3.60 6.61 8.19
N GLN A 91 2.53 7.28 7.77
CA GLN A 91 1.94 7.07 6.44
C GLN A 91 2.79 7.67 5.29
N TYR A 92 3.37 8.86 5.49
CA TYR A 92 4.06 9.60 4.43
C TYR A 92 5.58 9.55 4.51
N LEU A 93 6.16 9.36 5.71
CA LEU A 93 7.62 9.31 5.91
C LEU A 93 8.15 7.91 6.23
N GLY A 94 7.29 6.89 6.29
CA GLY A 94 7.69 5.51 6.58
C GLY A 94 8.22 5.32 7.99
N GLN A 95 7.87 6.20 8.93
CA GLN A 95 8.22 6.03 10.33
C GLN A 95 7.53 4.76 10.87
N ALA A 96 8.25 3.97 11.65
CA ALA A 96 7.73 2.76 12.27
C ALA A 96 8.06 2.79 13.76
N ASP A 97 7.18 2.22 14.58
CA ASP A 97 7.48 2.02 15.99
C ASP A 97 8.46 0.84 16.09
N SER A 98 9.61 1.05 16.71
CA SER A 98 10.50 -0.04 17.09
C SER A 98 9.92 -0.73 18.32
N VAL A 99 9.29 -1.89 18.12
CA VAL A 99 8.95 -2.78 19.23
C VAL A 99 10.26 -3.39 19.73
N THR A 100 10.89 -2.74 20.70
CA THR A 100 11.91 -3.42 21.50
C THR A 100 11.13 -4.31 22.46
N GLU A 101 10.93 -5.58 22.08
CA GLU A 101 10.37 -6.60 22.96
C GLU A 101 11.25 -6.70 24.21
N ARG A 102 10.83 -6.02 25.29
CA ARG A 102 11.24 -6.40 26.65
C ARG A 102 10.19 -7.36 27.19
N GLU A 103 10.11 -8.53 26.57
CA GLU A 103 9.40 -9.66 27.17
C GLU A 103 10.39 -10.43 28.04
N GLN A 104 10.44 -10.09 29.32
CA GLN A 104 10.82 -11.08 30.33
C GLN A 104 9.54 -11.80 30.72
N ILE A 105 9.15 -12.81 29.93
CA ILE A 105 8.21 -13.82 30.40
C ILE A 105 8.99 -14.66 31.40
N THR A 106 8.79 -14.43 32.69
CA THR A 106 9.21 -15.39 33.71
C THR A 106 8.23 -16.55 33.66
N GLU A 107 8.68 -17.72 33.23
CA GLU A 107 7.86 -18.92 33.00
C GLU A 107 7.25 -19.55 34.28
N ASP A 108 7.27 -18.87 35.43
CA ASP A 108 6.90 -19.43 36.74
C ASP A 108 5.54 -18.95 37.26
N ASP A 109 4.59 -18.69 36.35
CA ASP A 109 3.22 -18.42 36.75
C ASP A 109 2.47 -19.76 36.84
N GLY A 110 2.32 -20.30 38.05
CA GLY A 110 1.53 -21.51 38.38
C GLY A 110 0.09 -21.54 37.84
N PHE A 111 -0.34 -20.44 37.22
CA PHE A 111 -1.50 -20.35 36.35
C PHE A 111 -1.49 -21.35 35.17
N LEU A 112 -0.35 -21.53 34.49
CA LEU A 112 -0.25 -22.49 33.36
C LEU A 112 -0.37 -23.95 33.81
N ASP A 113 0.09 -24.26 35.02
CA ASP A 113 0.00 -25.60 35.60
C ASP A 113 -1.43 -25.92 36.07
N ALA A 114 -2.11 -24.93 36.68
CA ALA A 114 -3.52 -25.04 37.06
C ALA A 114 -4.46 -25.20 35.84
N LEU A 115 -4.14 -24.58 34.71
CA LEU A 115 -4.94 -24.68 33.48
C LEU A 115 -4.77 -26.05 32.80
N LYS A 116 -3.58 -26.64 32.85
CA LYS A 116 -3.31 -27.99 32.33
C LYS A 116 -3.96 -29.08 33.18
N GLY A 117 -3.97 -28.92 34.50
CA GLY A 117 -4.58 -29.89 35.42
C GLY A 117 -6.11 -29.96 35.31
N THR A 118 -6.77 -28.87 34.92
CA THR A 118 -8.23 -28.82 34.77
C THR A 118 -8.70 -29.21 33.36
N ALA A 119 -7.95 -28.85 32.32
CA ALA A 119 -8.31 -29.12 30.93
C ALA A 119 -8.22 -30.61 30.52
N ALA A 120 -7.43 -31.42 31.22
CA ALA A 120 -7.31 -32.86 30.89
C ALA A 120 -8.62 -33.63 31.16
N THR A 121 -9.42 -33.22 32.14
CA THR A 121 -10.61 -33.95 32.61
C THR A 121 -11.90 -33.69 31.83
N GLU A 122 -11.95 -32.67 30.97
CA GLU A 122 -13.22 -32.22 30.34
C GLU A 122 -13.25 -32.38 28.81
N TRP A 123 -12.18 -32.88 28.18
CA TRP A 123 -12.04 -32.94 26.72
C TRP A 123 -11.80 -34.35 26.15
N GLU A 124 -12.04 -35.41 26.92
CA GLU A 124 -11.83 -36.79 26.46
C GLU A 124 -12.81 -37.21 25.32
N ASP A 125 -13.98 -36.57 25.23
CA ASP A 125 -15.06 -36.97 24.30
C ASP A 125 -15.27 -36.00 23.11
N TYR A 126 -14.49 -34.93 22.98
CA TYR A 126 -14.63 -33.98 21.88
C TYR A 126 -13.72 -34.35 20.70
N THR A 127 -14.28 -35.05 19.71
CA THR A 127 -13.67 -35.12 18.37
C THR A 127 -14.19 -33.94 17.53
N PRO A 128 -13.38 -32.90 17.26
CA PRO A 128 -13.83 -31.80 16.42
C PRO A 128 -14.21 -32.29 15.02
N PRO A 129 -15.31 -31.78 14.42
CA PRO A 129 -15.67 -32.14 13.06
C PRO A 129 -14.53 -31.77 12.10
N LYS A 130 -14.15 -32.71 11.23
CA LYS A 130 -13.05 -32.52 10.27
C LYS A 130 -13.40 -31.37 9.33
N ALA A 131 -12.74 -30.23 9.49
CA ALA A 131 -12.92 -29.06 8.65
C ALA A 131 -12.73 -29.43 7.16
N PRO A 132 -13.51 -28.87 6.23
CA PRO A 132 -13.32 -29.13 4.81
C PRO A 132 -11.91 -28.72 4.41
N SER A 133 -11.14 -29.67 3.84
CA SER A 133 -9.73 -29.46 3.48
C SER A 133 -9.62 -28.51 2.29
N ARG A 134 -9.63 -27.21 2.58
CA ARG A 134 -9.03 -26.18 1.73
C ARG A 134 -7.99 -25.43 2.52
N ALA A 135 -7.02 -26.19 3.02
CA ALA A 135 -5.76 -25.65 3.50
C ALA A 135 -4.70 -26.10 2.49
N ILE A 136 -4.30 -25.21 1.58
CA ILE A 136 -2.90 -25.24 1.17
C ILE A 136 -2.17 -24.95 2.47
N SER A 137 -1.41 -25.93 2.94
CA SER A 137 -0.75 -25.94 4.23
C SER A 137 -0.13 -24.57 4.49
N SER A 138 -0.44 -23.95 5.64
CA SER A 138 0.15 -22.69 6.07
C SER A 138 1.68 -22.70 5.93
N ALA A 139 2.31 -23.88 6.12
CA ALA A 139 3.73 -24.08 5.91
C ALA A 139 4.18 -23.97 4.44
N GLU A 140 3.36 -24.38 3.49
CA GLU A 140 3.65 -24.29 2.05
C GLU A 140 3.49 -22.86 1.53
N GLN A 141 2.53 -22.11 2.06
CA GLN A 141 2.40 -20.67 1.82
C GLN A 141 3.58 -19.89 2.42
N LEU A 142 4.03 -20.26 3.62
CA LEU A 142 5.21 -19.69 4.26
C LEU A 142 6.50 -20.02 3.48
N LYS A 143 6.63 -21.23 2.94
CA LYS A 143 7.78 -21.60 2.08
C LYS A 143 7.79 -20.77 0.80
N LYS A 144 6.66 -20.69 0.10
CA LYS A 144 6.52 -19.88 -1.12
C LYS A 144 6.77 -18.39 -0.88
N ALA A 145 6.31 -17.85 0.26
CA ALA A 145 6.56 -16.46 0.64
C ALA A 145 8.05 -16.20 0.96
N LYS A 146 8.72 -17.13 1.63
CA LYS A 146 10.17 -17.05 1.90
C LYS A 146 11.00 -17.13 0.61
N GLU A 147 10.65 -18.03 -0.30
CA GLU A 147 11.28 -18.16 -1.61
C GLU A 147 11.08 -16.88 -2.45
N GLU A 148 9.88 -16.30 -2.45
CA GLU A 148 9.60 -15.05 -3.15
C GLU A 148 10.39 -13.86 -2.55
N GLN A 149 10.55 -13.81 -1.23
CA GLN A 149 11.40 -12.81 -0.57
C GLN A 149 12.87 -12.96 -0.94
N GLN A 150 13.38 -14.19 -1.01
CA GLN A 150 14.77 -14.46 -1.41
C GLN A 150 15.01 -14.05 -2.87
N LEU A 151 14.10 -14.38 -3.77
CA LEU A 151 14.20 -13.98 -5.18
C LEU A 151 14.19 -12.44 -5.33
N ARG A 152 13.31 -11.75 -4.59
CA ARG A 152 13.26 -10.28 -4.57
C ARG A 152 14.54 -9.66 -4.01
N GLN A 153 15.16 -10.28 -3.02
CA GLN A 153 16.44 -9.83 -2.48
C GLN A 153 17.58 -10.02 -3.49
N GLN A 154 17.61 -11.14 -4.22
CA GLN A 154 18.58 -11.38 -5.28
C GLN A 154 18.46 -10.37 -6.42
N ILE A 155 17.25 -10.18 -6.96
CA ILE A 155 16.98 -9.20 -8.03
C ILE A 155 17.39 -7.79 -7.59
N ARG A 156 17.13 -7.42 -6.33
CA ARG A 156 17.55 -6.12 -5.80
C ARG A 156 19.07 -5.97 -5.75
N GLN A 157 19.80 -7.01 -5.37
CA GLN A 157 21.27 -6.98 -5.34
C GLN A 157 21.86 -6.90 -6.74
N GLU A 158 21.27 -7.62 -7.69
CA GLU A 158 21.67 -7.61 -9.10
C GLU A 158 21.45 -6.22 -9.72
N ILE A 159 20.27 -5.61 -9.50
CA ILE A 159 19.99 -4.22 -9.92
C ILE A 159 20.98 -3.24 -9.29
N LEU A 160 21.37 -3.42 -8.02
CA LEU A 160 22.33 -2.55 -7.36
C LEU A 160 23.77 -2.71 -7.88
N GLN A 161 24.13 -3.90 -8.37
CA GLN A 161 25.40 -4.13 -9.07
C GLN A 161 25.37 -3.50 -10.46
N GLU A 162 24.25 -3.58 -11.16
CA GLU A 162 24.08 -3.02 -12.50
C GLU A 162 23.93 -1.49 -12.48
N LEU A 163 23.41 -0.91 -11.39
CA LEU A 163 23.34 0.55 -11.18
C LEU A 163 24.63 1.16 -10.62
N GLN A 164 25.71 0.40 -10.43
CA GLN A 164 26.98 1.05 -10.08
C GLN A 164 27.38 1.94 -11.24
N PRO A 165 27.46 3.27 -11.06
CA PRO A 165 28.02 4.11 -12.10
C PRO A 165 29.45 3.64 -12.31
N GLU A 166 29.82 3.33 -13.57
CA GLU A 166 31.24 3.17 -13.88
C GLU A 166 31.96 4.40 -13.34
N PRO A 167 33.06 4.23 -12.59
CA PRO A 167 33.76 5.37 -12.00
C PRO A 167 34.14 6.29 -13.15
N GLU A 168 33.52 7.48 -13.22
CA GLU A 168 33.96 8.51 -14.15
C GLU A 168 35.45 8.75 -13.86
N PRO A 169 36.34 8.60 -14.86
CA PRO A 169 37.76 8.84 -14.63
C PRO A 169 37.91 10.30 -14.20
N ASP A 170 38.46 10.52 -13.01
CA ASP A 170 38.79 11.86 -12.54
C ASP A 170 39.79 12.47 -13.54
N PRO A 171 39.44 13.58 -14.23
CA PRO A 171 40.27 14.14 -15.29
C PRO A 171 41.64 14.62 -14.81
N GLU A 172 41.85 14.79 -13.50
CA GLU A 172 43.19 15.03 -12.95
C GLU A 172 44.00 13.74 -12.80
N GLN A 173 43.37 12.62 -12.45
CA GLN A 173 44.03 11.31 -12.34
C GLN A 173 44.43 10.74 -13.70
N GLU A 174 43.61 10.92 -14.73
CA GLU A 174 43.96 10.49 -16.09
C GLU A 174 45.18 11.25 -16.63
N LYS A 175 45.28 12.56 -16.34
CA LYS A 175 46.46 13.38 -16.67
C LYS A 175 47.70 12.97 -15.88
N LEU A 176 47.54 12.64 -14.60
CA LEU A 176 48.63 12.16 -13.75
C LEU A 176 49.15 10.79 -14.24
N ASP A 177 48.26 9.90 -14.66
CA ASP A 177 48.62 8.60 -15.23
C ASP A 177 49.32 8.73 -16.58
N GLU A 178 48.87 9.63 -17.46
CA GLU A 178 49.60 9.97 -18.70
C GLU A 178 51.01 10.50 -18.42
N ILE A 179 51.13 11.41 -17.45
CA ILE A 179 52.40 11.95 -16.99
C ILE A 179 53.29 10.81 -16.48
N TYR A 180 52.78 9.96 -15.59
CA TYR A 180 53.55 8.87 -14.99
C TYR A 180 54.00 7.85 -16.03
N ASN A 181 53.14 7.50 -16.99
CA ASN A 181 53.47 6.60 -18.09
C ASN A 181 54.53 7.20 -19.02
N LYS A 182 54.41 8.49 -19.37
CA LYS A 182 55.38 9.20 -20.21
C LYS A 182 56.76 9.24 -19.54
N TYR A 183 56.83 9.63 -18.27
CA TYR A 183 58.10 9.68 -17.54
C TYR A 183 58.64 8.29 -17.19
N GLY A 184 57.78 7.29 -16.97
CA GLY A 184 58.15 5.89 -16.79
C GLY A 184 58.82 5.30 -18.04
N ALA A 185 58.30 5.61 -19.23
CA ALA A 185 58.91 5.20 -20.50
C ALA A 185 60.29 5.85 -20.72
N ILE A 186 60.43 7.14 -20.39
CA ILE A 186 61.70 7.86 -20.45
C ILE A 186 62.71 7.27 -19.46
N ALA A 187 62.31 7.02 -18.21
CA ALA A 187 63.17 6.39 -17.21
C ALA A 187 63.65 5.00 -17.67
N LYS A 188 62.80 4.23 -18.35
CA LYS A 188 63.16 2.93 -18.92
C LYS A 188 64.13 3.05 -20.10
N ALA A 189 63.96 4.06 -20.95
CA ALA A 189 64.87 4.35 -22.07
C ALA A 189 66.25 4.81 -21.58
N VAL A 190 66.30 5.74 -20.61
CA VAL A 190 67.56 6.20 -20.00
C VAL A 190 68.31 5.06 -19.31
N LYS A 191 67.59 4.11 -18.69
CA LYS A 191 68.22 2.93 -18.06
C LYS A 191 68.81 1.94 -19.07
N ASN A 192 68.32 1.95 -20.32
CA ASN A 192 68.81 1.10 -21.40
C ASN A 192 69.98 1.74 -22.17
N ASP A 193 70.13 3.07 -22.16
CA ASP A 193 71.24 3.79 -22.82
C ASP A 193 72.50 3.97 -21.94
N VAL A 194 72.41 3.66 -20.63
CA VAL A 194 73.50 3.82 -19.65
C VAL A 194 74.12 2.46 -19.24
N GLY A 195 73.77 1.38 -19.93
CA GLY A 195 74.40 0.05 -19.80
C GLY A 195 75.22 -0.31 -21.03
#